data_AF-A0A139I6W1-F1
#
_entry.id   AF-A0A139I6W1-F1
#
_cell.length_a   1.000
_cell.length_b   1.000
_cell.length_c   1.000
_cell.angle_alpha   90.00
_cell.angle_beta   90.00
_cell.angle_gamma   90.00
#
_symmetry.space_group_name_H-M   'P 1'
#
loop_
_entity.id
_entity.type
_entity.pdbx_description
1 polymer ?
#
loop_
_entity_poly.entity_id
_entity_poly.type
_entity_poly.pdbx_seq_one_letter_code
_entity_poly.pdbx_strand_id
1 'polypeptide(L)'
;MWPSTTLPSPSRLYTIHKIYQASSASNQTLADIYAVVNNAFLDTAIPAQKDVPRMVLGMVELLTFFPNHNQWFQFMKRALRNKWSTEEMARMQLHARGQLTQDNFKTREAAMRHQVGVGGKAFYHNGAWTRTNWFASSHPDSIEFVSSPPDSGNNLDLYDISQDTPAWGPNSGNLSTALPTLYEVVDGVVNWPQGQDRGQLTQALGWAVQQGEQYLRSHDISNIPNIIATQQFRHPTNAGTLAWDARARTRMNQSVRKPAT
;
A
#
# COMPACT_ATOMS: atom_id res chain seq x y z
N MET A 1 25.27 20.01 -2.34
CA MET A 1 25.18 19.59 -3.76
C MET A 1 25.21 18.08 -3.77
N TRP A 2 24.09 17.45 -4.11
CA TRP A 2 23.98 15.98 -4.12
C TRP A 2 24.41 15.45 -5.49
N PRO A 3 25.27 14.41 -5.57
CA PRO A 3 25.60 13.79 -6.84
C PRO A 3 24.41 12.98 -7.36
N SER A 4 23.98 13.29 -8.58
CA SER A 4 23.02 12.49 -9.34
C SER A 4 23.64 11.13 -9.65
N THR A 5 23.33 10.12 -8.83
CA THR A 5 23.70 8.73 -9.08
C THR A 5 22.54 8.05 -9.81
N THR A 6 22.73 7.84 -11.10
CA THR A 6 21.89 7.00 -11.95
C THR A 6 21.94 5.57 -11.43
N LEU A 7 20.80 5.05 -10.96
CA LEU A 7 20.66 3.63 -10.60
C LEU A 7 20.79 2.76 -11.87
N PRO A 8 21.37 1.55 -11.77
CA PRO A 8 21.48 0.62 -12.89
C PRO A 8 20.10 0.17 -13.35
N SER A 9 19.86 0.27 -14.66
CA SER A 9 18.66 -0.23 -15.34
C SER A 9 18.62 -1.76 -15.30
N PRO A 10 17.56 -2.40 -14.77
CA PRO A 10 17.41 -3.84 -14.86
C PRO A 10 16.85 -4.21 -16.23
N SER A 11 17.73 -4.44 -17.20
CA SER A 11 17.40 -5.14 -18.45
C SER A 11 17.28 -6.65 -18.18
N ARG A 12 16.08 -7.10 -17.80
CA ARG A 12 15.69 -8.51 -17.97
C ARG A 12 14.35 -8.58 -18.68
N LEU A 13 14.43 -8.83 -19.99
CA LEU A 13 13.33 -9.37 -20.78
C LEU A 13 12.99 -10.76 -20.22
N TYR A 14 12.05 -10.83 -19.29
CA TYR A 14 11.40 -12.10 -18.96
C TYR A 14 10.38 -12.39 -20.06
N THR A 15 10.72 -13.35 -20.91
CA THR A 15 9.79 -13.97 -21.85
C THR A 15 8.68 -14.64 -21.05
N ILE A 16 7.49 -14.03 -21.07
CA ILE A 16 6.27 -14.55 -20.46
C ILE A 16 5.90 -15.87 -21.15
N HIS A 17 6.19 -17.00 -20.53
CA HIS A 17 5.50 -18.24 -20.84
C HIS A 17 4.08 -18.13 -20.27
N LYS A 18 3.11 -18.08 -21.19
CA LYS A 18 1.67 -18.17 -20.92
C LYS A 18 1.39 -19.27 -19.89
N ILE A 19 0.98 -18.89 -18.68
CA ILE A 19 0.15 -19.74 -17.83
C ILE A 19 -1.28 -19.68 -18.40
N TYR A 20 -1.45 -20.31 -19.55
CA TYR A 20 -2.74 -20.77 -20.08
C TYR A 20 -2.51 -22.20 -20.55
N GLN A 21 -2.21 -23.08 -19.59
CA GLN A 21 -2.55 -24.48 -19.73
C GLN A 21 -3.60 -24.77 -18.67
N ALA A 22 -4.85 -24.85 -19.13
CA ALA A 22 -5.91 -25.49 -18.38
C ALA A 22 -5.46 -26.93 -18.10
N SER A 23 -4.94 -27.19 -16.91
CA SER A 23 -4.82 -28.55 -16.41
C SER A 23 -6.19 -28.99 -15.91
N SER A 24 -6.62 -30.12 -16.45
CA SER A 24 -7.84 -30.84 -16.13
C SER A 24 -8.06 -31.00 -14.62
N ALA A 25 -9.17 -30.44 -14.14
CA ALA A 25 -9.92 -30.70 -12.91
C ALA A 25 -9.24 -31.54 -11.81
N SER A 26 -8.85 -30.87 -10.72
CA SER A 26 -9.24 -31.25 -9.35
C SER A 26 -8.94 -30.11 -8.37
N ASN A 27 -9.99 -29.57 -7.75
CA ASN A 27 -9.99 -28.69 -6.57
C ASN A 27 -9.07 -27.46 -6.58
N GLN A 28 -9.21 -26.57 -7.56
CA GLN A 28 -8.93 -25.15 -7.25
C GLN A 28 -10.04 -24.67 -6.31
N THR A 29 -9.67 -24.33 -5.08
CA THR A 29 -10.63 -23.83 -4.11
C THR A 29 -11.11 -22.44 -4.55
N LEU A 30 -12.32 -22.03 -4.15
CA LEU A 30 -12.77 -20.64 -4.34
C LEU A 30 -11.71 -19.65 -3.84
N ALA A 31 -10.99 -19.98 -2.76
CA ALA A 31 -9.90 -19.19 -2.22
C ALA A 31 -8.72 -19.01 -3.20
N ASP A 32 -8.38 -20.03 -4.00
CA ASP A 32 -7.32 -19.94 -5.01
C ASP A 32 -7.74 -19.05 -6.19
N ILE A 33 -9.01 -19.15 -6.61
CA ILE A 33 -9.60 -18.27 -7.63
C ILE A 33 -9.65 -16.83 -7.09
N TYR A 34 -10.00 -16.64 -5.82
CA TYR A 34 -9.97 -15.32 -5.17
C TYR A 34 -8.54 -14.77 -5.05
N ALA A 35 -7.53 -15.59 -4.72
CA ALA A 35 -6.15 -15.14 -4.60
C ALA A 35 -5.56 -14.72 -5.96
N VAL A 36 -5.83 -15.50 -7.02
CA VAL A 36 -5.39 -15.21 -8.40
C VAL A 36 -6.05 -13.94 -8.94
N VAL A 37 -7.35 -13.74 -8.72
CA VAL A 37 -8.06 -12.53 -9.19
C VAL A 37 -7.66 -11.28 -8.39
N ASN A 38 -7.25 -11.41 -7.12
CA ASN A 38 -6.91 -10.27 -6.26
C ASN A 38 -5.44 -9.81 -6.34
N ASN A 39 -4.50 -10.67 -6.77
CA ASN A 39 -3.06 -10.38 -6.72
C ASN A 39 -2.36 -10.26 -8.09
N ALA A 40 -3.06 -10.48 -9.20
CA ALA A 40 -2.49 -10.85 -10.52
C ALA A 40 -1.35 -9.98 -11.12
N PHE A 41 -0.94 -8.86 -10.53
CA PHE A 41 0.05 -7.96 -11.16
C PHE A 41 1.04 -7.31 -10.20
N LEU A 42 1.16 -7.76 -8.96
CA LEU A 42 2.14 -7.21 -8.02
C LEU A 42 3.03 -8.33 -7.46
N ASP A 43 3.70 -9.06 -8.35
CA ASP A 43 4.43 -10.30 -8.03
C ASP A 43 5.55 -10.11 -6.99
N THR A 44 6.15 -8.93 -6.95
CA THR A 44 7.20 -8.56 -5.99
C THR A 44 6.66 -7.88 -4.74
N ALA A 45 5.35 -7.70 -4.63
CA ALA A 45 4.77 -7.05 -3.47
C ALA A 45 4.66 -8.02 -2.30
N ILE A 46 4.90 -7.48 -1.11
CA ILE A 46 4.73 -8.20 0.14
C ILE A 46 3.30 -8.78 0.22
N PRO A 47 3.14 -10.07 0.55
CA PRO A 47 1.82 -10.65 0.78
C PRO A 47 1.10 -9.96 1.94
N ALA A 48 -0.23 -9.86 1.86
CA ALA A 48 -1.06 -9.22 2.88
C ALA A 48 -1.04 -9.93 4.25
N GLN A 49 -0.47 -11.14 4.32
CA GLN A 49 -0.30 -11.94 5.54
C GLN A 49 0.96 -11.56 6.32
N LYS A 50 1.90 -10.84 5.72
CA LYS A 50 3.09 -10.36 6.42
C LYS A 50 2.79 -9.06 7.16
N ASP A 51 3.44 -8.85 8.28
CA ASP A 51 3.22 -7.66 9.10
C ASP A 51 3.77 -6.39 8.43
N VAL A 52 3.36 -5.25 8.96
CA VAL A 52 3.77 -3.89 8.59
C VAL A 52 4.53 -3.24 9.76
N PRO A 53 5.44 -2.29 9.52
CA PRO A 53 6.12 -1.62 10.62
C PRO A 53 5.11 -0.80 11.44
N ARG A 54 5.11 -1.01 12.76
CA ARG A 54 4.23 -0.29 13.70
C ARG A 54 4.70 1.14 13.92
N MET A 55 4.34 2.00 12.99
CA MET A 55 4.75 3.40 12.97
C MET A 55 3.78 4.25 12.16
N VAL A 56 3.99 5.55 12.20
CA VAL A 56 3.28 6.51 11.35
C VAL A 56 3.73 6.37 9.89
N LEU A 57 2.79 6.02 9.01
CA LEU A 57 3.01 5.88 7.57
C LEU A 57 2.08 6.78 6.77
N GLY A 58 2.54 7.36 5.66
CA GLY A 58 1.67 8.03 4.69
C GLY A 58 0.94 7.05 3.77
N MET A 59 -0.21 7.44 3.21
CA MET A 59 -0.95 6.59 2.25
C MET A 59 -0.10 6.21 1.02
N VAL A 60 0.76 7.11 0.55
CA VAL A 60 1.67 6.83 -0.58
C VAL A 60 2.71 5.76 -0.20
N GLU A 61 3.21 5.75 1.04
CA GLU A 61 4.14 4.72 1.52
C GLU A 61 3.44 3.35 1.60
N LEU A 62 2.21 3.32 2.11
CA LEU A 62 1.38 2.11 2.14
C LEU A 62 1.13 1.56 0.72
N LEU A 63 0.73 2.41 -0.21
CA LEU A 63 0.46 2.02 -1.60
C LEU A 63 1.74 1.62 -2.36
N THR A 64 2.92 2.08 -1.96
CA THR A 64 4.19 1.73 -2.63
C THR A 64 4.79 0.44 -2.07
N PHE A 65 4.95 0.36 -0.75
CA PHE A 65 5.70 -0.71 -0.09
C PHE A 65 4.81 -1.89 0.37
N PHE A 66 3.54 -1.63 0.64
CA PHE A 66 2.58 -2.62 1.16
C PHE A 66 1.29 -2.68 0.33
N PRO A 67 1.37 -2.78 -1.02
CA PRO A 67 0.21 -2.58 -1.86
C PRO A 67 -0.87 -3.67 -1.73
N ASN A 68 -0.52 -4.87 -1.23
CA ASN A 68 -1.48 -5.94 -0.96
C ASN A 68 -2.19 -5.79 0.39
N HIS A 69 -1.69 -4.94 1.28
CA HIS A 69 -2.35 -4.64 2.55
C HIS A 69 -3.60 -3.78 2.39
N ASN A 70 -3.92 -3.36 1.17
CA ASN A 70 -5.26 -2.88 0.84
C ASN A 70 -6.35 -3.95 1.08
N GLN A 71 -6.00 -5.23 1.25
CA GLN A 71 -6.93 -6.24 1.75
C GLN A 71 -7.37 -6.01 3.21
N TRP A 72 -6.64 -5.18 3.97
CA TRP A 72 -7.00 -4.78 5.32
C TRP A 72 -7.92 -3.57 5.22
N PHE A 73 -9.21 -3.75 5.57
CA PHE A 73 -10.19 -2.70 5.30
C PHE A 73 -9.89 -1.39 6.04
N GLN A 74 -9.18 -1.41 7.17
CA GLN A 74 -8.74 -0.21 7.88
C GLN A 74 -7.88 0.72 6.98
N PHE A 75 -6.98 0.14 6.18
CA PHE A 75 -6.16 0.90 5.24
C PHE A 75 -7.01 1.52 4.14
N MET A 76 -7.95 0.75 3.58
CA MET A 76 -8.89 1.27 2.59
C MET A 76 -9.80 2.34 3.18
N LYS A 77 -10.28 2.17 4.42
CA LYS A 77 -11.10 3.14 5.14
C LYS A 77 -10.37 4.47 5.27
N ARG A 78 -9.11 4.45 5.69
CA ARG A 78 -8.25 5.64 5.75
C ARG A 78 -8.10 6.32 4.39
N ALA A 79 -7.86 5.55 3.33
CA ALA A 79 -7.76 6.07 1.96
C ALA A 79 -9.08 6.74 1.52
N LEU A 80 -10.21 6.07 1.74
CA LEU A 80 -11.55 6.57 1.41
C LEU A 80 -11.89 7.85 2.20
N ARG A 81 -11.55 7.93 3.49
CA ARG A 81 -11.71 9.15 4.31
C ARG A 81 -10.92 10.34 3.76
N ASN A 82 -9.79 10.09 3.10
CA ASN A 82 -9.00 11.11 2.40
C ASN A 82 -9.35 11.24 0.91
N LYS A 83 -10.52 10.72 0.52
CA LYS A 83 -11.09 10.80 -0.83
C LYS A 83 -10.24 10.17 -1.92
N TRP A 84 -9.38 9.21 -1.58
CA TRP A 84 -8.73 8.35 -2.57
C TRP A 84 -9.77 7.44 -3.22
N SER A 85 -9.81 7.48 -4.54
CA SER A 85 -10.57 6.54 -5.36
C SER A 85 -9.79 5.26 -5.60
N THR A 86 -10.49 4.20 -5.98
CA THR A 86 -9.88 2.91 -6.35
C THR A 86 -8.96 3.03 -7.57
N GLU A 87 -9.31 3.94 -8.48
CA GLU A 87 -8.50 4.30 -9.64
C GLU A 87 -7.17 4.95 -9.21
N GLU A 88 -7.23 5.97 -8.36
CA GLU A 88 -6.05 6.66 -7.84
C GLU A 88 -5.11 5.71 -7.09
N MET A 89 -5.66 4.82 -6.25
CA MET A 89 -4.88 3.81 -5.51
C MET A 89 -4.22 2.80 -6.46
N ALA A 90 -4.97 2.25 -7.43
CA ALA A 90 -4.44 1.29 -8.40
C ALA A 90 -3.32 1.92 -9.25
N ARG A 91 -3.53 3.16 -9.70
CA ARG A 91 -2.54 3.90 -10.46
C ARG A 91 -1.26 4.15 -9.66
N MET A 92 -1.37 4.53 -8.39
CA MET A 92 -0.21 4.73 -7.52
C MET A 92 0.60 3.43 -7.34
N GLN A 93 -0.09 2.31 -7.07
CA GLN A 93 0.57 1.01 -6.90
C GLN A 93 1.34 0.57 -8.15
N LEU A 94 0.70 0.68 -9.32
CA LEU A 94 1.34 0.33 -10.60
C LEU A 94 2.47 1.30 -10.97
N HIS A 95 2.30 2.59 -10.69
CA HIS A 95 3.35 3.57 -10.90
C HIS A 95 4.57 3.26 -10.04
N ALA A 96 4.39 2.97 -8.75
CA ALA A 96 5.48 2.61 -7.83
C ALA A 96 6.33 1.44 -8.36
N ARG A 97 5.69 0.48 -9.05
CA ARG A 97 6.34 -0.71 -9.63
C ARG A 97 6.81 -0.54 -11.08
N GLY A 98 6.58 0.63 -11.70
CA GLY A 98 6.91 0.84 -13.12
C GLY A 98 6.04 0.02 -14.09
N GLN A 99 4.86 -0.40 -13.67
CA GLN A 99 3.95 -1.29 -14.39
C GLN A 99 2.65 -0.61 -14.82
N LEU A 100 2.62 0.73 -14.85
CA LEU A 100 1.44 1.52 -15.21
C LEU A 100 1.17 1.49 -16.71
N THR A 101 0.59 0.40 -17.19
CA THR A 101 0.01 0.24 -18.52
C THR A 101 -1.52 0.28 -18.42
N GLN A 102 -2.20 0.50 -19.56
CA GLN A 102 -3.66 0.56 -19.59
C GLN A 102 -4.31 -0.76 -19.15
N ASP A 103 -3.76 -1.91 -19.58
CA ASP A 103 -4.30 -3.23 -19.26
C ASP A 103 -4.08 -3.59 -17.78
N ASN A 104 -2.88 -3.32 -17.26
CA ASN A 104 -2.58 -3.51 -15.85
C ASN A 104 -3.46 -2.60 -14.98
N PHE A 105 -3.66 -1.36 -15.42
CA PHE A 105 -4.51 -0.39 -14.74
C PHE A 105 -5.96 -0.86 -14.63
N LYS A 106 -6.59 -1.27 -15.74
CA LYS A 106 -7.98 -1.78 -15.73
C LYS A 106 -8.13 -2.97 -14.78
N THR A 107 -7.17 -3.89 -14.83
CA THR A 107 -7.23 -5.10 -14.01
C THR A 107 -7.05 -4.78 -12.53
N ARG A 108 -6.06 -3.94 -12.19
CA ARG A 108 -5.81 -3.57 -10.80
C ARG A 108 -6.93 -2.70 -10.22
N GLU A 109 -7.51 -1.80 -11.01
CA GLU A 109 -8.67 -1.01 -10.58
C GLU A 109 -9.86 -1.93 -10.26
N ALA A 110 -10.14 -2.92 -11.11
CA ALA A 110 -11.21 -3.89 -10.87
C ALA A 110 -10.98 -4.68 -9.58
N ALA A 111 -9.76 -5.16 -9.34
CA ALA A 111 -9.39 -5.84 -8.10
C ALA A 111 -9.56 -4.92 -6.88
N MET A 112 -9.10 -3.67 -6.96
CA MET A 112 -9.24 -2.67 -5.88
C MET A 112 -10.73 -2.38 -5.57
N ARG A 113 -11.58 -2.25 -6.59
CA ARG A 113 -13.04 -2.07 -6.39
C ARG A 113 -13.66 -3.27 -5.69
N HIS A 114 -13.26 -4.48 -6.09
CA HIS A 114 -13.72 -5.71 -5.45
C HIS A 114 -13.30 -5.76 -3.97
N GLN A 115 -12.02 -5.47 -3.68
CA GLN A 115 -11.48 -5.45 -2.32
C GLN A 115 -12.19 -4.45 -1.42
N VAL A 116 -12.45 -3.21 -1.89
CA VAL A 116 -13.24 -2.22 -1.15
C VAL A 116 -14.63 -2.76 -0.82
N GLY A 117 -15.30 -3.35 -1.82
CA GLY A 117 -16.64 -3.92 -1.66
C GLY A 117 -16.69 -5.06 -0.63
N VAL A 118 -15.81 -6.05 -0.76
CA VAL A 118 -15.76 -7.22 0.14
C VAL A 118 -15.33 -6.79 1.54
N GLY A 119 -14.26 -6.00 1.65
CA GLY A 119 -13.72 -5.55 2.93
C GLY A 119 -14.73 -4.72 3.72
N GLY A 120 -15.47 -3.81 3.06
CA GLY A 120 -16.46 -2.98 3.75
C GLY A 120 -17.66 -3.79 4.24
N LYS A 121 -18.15 -4.74 3.45
CA LYS A 121 -19.23 -5.65 3.89
C LYS A 121 -18.83 -6.48 5.10
N ALA A 122 -17.60 -7.00 5.10
CA ALA A 122 -17.06 -7.77 6.21
C ALA A 122 -16.86 -6.90 7.47
N PHE A 123 -16.20 -5.75 7.33
CA PHE A 123 -15.86 -4.86 8.44
C PHE A 123 -17.08 -4.29 9.16
N TYR A 124 -18.11 -3.87 8.43
CA TYR A 124 -19.33 -3.32 9.01
C TYR A 124 -20.42 -4.38 9.27
N HIS A 125 -20.11 -5.67 9.05
CA HIS A 125 -21.08 -6.77 9.16
C HIS A 125 -22.38 -6.49 8.41
N ASN A 126 -22.29 -5.89 7.22
CA ASN A 126 -23.42 -5.42 6.45
C ASN A 126 -23.32 -5.85 4.98
N GLY A 127 -24.09 -6.87 4.58
CA GLY A 127 -24.08 -7.41 3.22
C GLY A 127 -24.53 -6.43 2.12
N ALA A 128 -25.34 -5.43 2.50
CA ALA A 128 -25.81 -4.36 1.61
C ALA A 128 -24.86 -3.14 1.62
N TRP A 129 -23.72 -3.22 2.30
CA TRP A 129 -22.74 -2.14 2.33
C TRP A 129 -22.23 -1.84 0.91
N THR A 130 -22.23 -0.56 0.58
CA THR A 130 -21.58 -0.02 -0.62
C THR A 130 -20.85 1.27 -0.24
N ARG A 131 -19.77 1.58 -0.95
CA ARG A 131 -19.05 2.85 -0.78
C ARG A 131 -19.99 4.06 -0.91
N THR A 132 -20.92 4.02 -1.86
CA THR A 132 -21.88 5.11 -2.11
C THR A 132 -22.82 5.29 -0.92
N ASN A 133 -23.44 4.22 -0.43
CA ASN A 133 -24.34 4.29 0.72
C ASN A 133 -23.59 4.72 1.99
N TRP A 134 -22.36 4.25 2.16
CA TRP A 134 -21.53 4.61 3.31
C TRP A 134 -21.27 6.12 3.38
N PHE A 135 -20.88 6.76 2.27
CA PHE A 135 -20.76 8.22 2.21
C PHE A 135 -22.11 8.95 2.32
N ALA A 136 -23.17 8.43 1.70
CA ALA A 136 -24.49 9.04 1.73
C ALA A 136 -25.14 9.00 3.13
N SER A 137 -24.84 7.96 3.91
CA SER A 137 -25.37 7.77 5.27
C SER A 137 -24.74 8.68 6.32
N SER A 138 -23.72 9.48 5.96
CA SER A 138 -22.95 10.28 6.91
C SER A 138 -22.42 9.47 8.10
N HIS A 139 -22.08 8.19 7.87
CA HIS A 139 -21.48 7.34 8.89
C HIS A 139 -20.25 8.04 9.51
N PRO A 140 -19.99 7.97 10.82
CA PRO A 140 -18.84 8.65 11.44
C PRO A 140 -17.51 8.37 10.73
N ASP A 141 -17.25 7.10 10.42
CA ASP A 141 -16.06 6.70 9.67
C ASP A 141 -16.01 7.19 8.21
N SER A 142 -17.11 7.70 7.64
CA SER A 142 -17.14 8.26 6.27
C SER A 142 -16.74 9.74 6.22
N ILE A 143 -16.66 10.40 7.38
CA ILE A 143 -16.28 11.80 7.53
C ILE A 143 -14.77 11.96 7.29
N GLU A 144 -14.38 12.97 6.52
CA GLU A 144 -12.97 13.26 6.25
C GLU A 144 -12.20 13.59 7.53
N PHE A 145 -10.91 13.27 7.59
CA PHE A 145 -10.07 13.61 8.75
C PHE A 145 -9.99 15.11 9.01
N VAL A 146 -10.03 15.94 7.97
CA VAL A 146 -10.05 17.41 8.11
C VAL A 146 -11.27 17.92 8.90
N SER A 147 -12.33 17.11 9.02
CA SER A 147 -13.54 17.41 9.77
C SER A 147 -13.67 16.59 11.06
N SER A 148 -12.65 15.80 11.41
CA SER A 148 -12.65 14.87 12.55
C SER A 148 -11.22 14.70 13.07
N PRO A 149 -10.69 15.69 13.83
CA PRO A 149 -9.37 15.58 14.44
C PRO A 149 -9.33 14.44 15.48
N PRO A 150 -8.14 13.89 15.78
CA PRO A 150 -8.00 12.87 16.83
C PRO A 150 -8.18 13.49 18.22
N ASP A 151 -8.73 12.72 19.15
CA ASP A 151 -9.00 13.17 20.53
C ASP A 151 -7.73 13.57 21.30
N SER A 152 -6.59 12.98 20.94
CA SER A 152 -5.28 13.31 21.53
C SER A 152 -4.78 14.71 21.16
N GLY A 153 -5.34 15.33 20.12
CA GLY A 153 -4.81 16.53 19.49
C GLY A 153 -3.52 16.30 18.68
N ASN A 154 -2.98 15.08 18.67
CA ASN A 154 -1.80 14.72 17.88
C ASN A 154 -2.21 14.14 16.53
N ASN A 155 -2.08 14.94 15.47
CA ASN A 155 -2.47 14.53 14.11
C ASN A 155 -1.72 13.28 13.60
N LEU A 156 -0.55 12.95 14.15
CA LEU A 156 0.19 11.75 13.79
C LEU A 156 -0.58 10.46 14.12
N ASP A 157 -1.43 10.48 15.14
CA ASP A 157 -2.21 9.32 15.58
C ASP A 157 -3.21 8.84 14.51
N LEU A 158 -3.61 9.72 13.57
CA LEU A 158 -4.45 9.36 12.42
C LEU A 158 -3.72 8.48 11.39
N TYR A 159 -2.40 8.48 11.45
CA TYR A 159 -1.52 7.87 10.46
C TYR A 159 -0.67 6.75 11.05
N ASP A 160 -0.74 6.57 12.36
CA ASP A 160 -0.13 5.45 13.06
C ASP A 160 -0.92 4.17 12.79
N ILE A 161 -0.25 3.22 12.13
CA ILE A 161 -0.82 1.92 11.82
C ILE A 161 -0.48 0.86 12.88
N SER A 162 0.09 1.27 14.03
CA SER A 162 0.42 0.37 15.14
C SER A 162 -0.81 -0.35 15.73
N GLN A 163 -1.99 0.27 15.61
CA GLN A 163 -3.28 -0.27 16.05
C GLN A 163 -4.03 -0.99 14.93
N ASP A 164 -3.55 -0.88 13.69
CA ASP A 164 -4.19 -1.55 12.56
C ASP A 164 -3.81 -3.02 12.58
N THR A 165 -4.78 -3.85 12.93
CA THR A 165 -4.66 -5.30 12.84
C THR A 165 -5.40 -5.79 11.59
N PRO A 166 -4.96 -6.90 10.98
CA PRO A 166 -5.69 -7.56 9.89
C PRO A 166 -7.00 -8.22 10.35
N ALA A 167 -7.51 -7.83 11.53
CA ALA A 167 -8.65 -8.44 12.20
C ALA A 167 -9.90 -8.58 11.32
N TRP A 168 -9.98 -7.83 10.20
CA TRP A 168 -11.14 -7.84 9.32
C TRP A 168 -10.71 -7.78 7.84
N GLY A 169 -10.54 -8.96 7.25
CA GLY A 169 -10.20 -9.23 5.85
C GLY A 169 -10.19 -10.75 5.59
N PRO A 170 -10.08 -11.22 4.33
CA PRO A 170 -10.08 -12.66 4.01
C PRO A 170 -8.92 -13.43 4.67
N ASN A 171 -7.92 -12.74 5.23
CA ASN A 171 -6.79 -13.30 5.97
C ASN A 171 -6.83 -13.00 7.49
N SER A 172 -7.98 -12.57 8.03
CA SER A 172 -8.15 -12.35 9.47
C SER A 172 -7.95 -13.67 10.23
N GLY A 173 -6.75 -13.90 10.74
CA GLY A 173 -6.34 -15.12 11.45
C GLY A 173 -5.09 -15.81 10.90
N ASN A 174 -4.60 -15.45 9.71
CA ASN A 174 -3.44 -16.09 9.06
C ASN A 174 -2.26 -15.12 8.91
N LEU A 175 -1.97 -14.31 9.94
CA LEU A 175 -0.73 -13.54 9.93
C LEU A 175 0.47 -14.49 10.00
N SER A 176 1.40 -14.30 9.08
CA SER A 176 2.71 -14.94 9.13
C SER A 176 3.45 -14.47 10.38
N THR A 177 4.01 -15.39 11.15
CA THR A 177 4.92 -15.07 12.25
C THR A 177 6.28 -14.55 11.74
N ALA A 178 6.62 -14.86 10.49
CA ALA A 178 7.82 -14.33 9.83
C ALA A 178 7.56 -12.90 9.33
N LEU A 179 8.39 -11.97 9.80
CA LEU A 179 8.39 -10.57 9.35
C LEU A 179 8.98 -10.47 7.93
N PRO A 180 8.53 -9.51 7.11
CA PRO A 180 9.15 -9.24 5.82
C PRO A 180 10.55 -8.66 5.99
N THR A 181 11.51 -9.24 5.28
CA THR A 181 12.87 -8.68 5.16
C THR A 181 12.80 -7.31 4.49
N LEU A 182 13.77 -6.44 4.75
CA LEU A 182 13.85 -5.14 4.07
C LEU A 182 13.98 -5.30 2.56
N TYR A 183 14.63 -6.38 2.11
CA TYR A 183 14.70 -6.76 0.70
C TYR A 183 13.30 -6.96 0.10
N GLU A 184 12.46 -7.79 0.72
CA GLU A 184 11.09 -8.03 0.25
C GLU A 184 10.23 -6.76 0.22
N VAL A 185 10.50 -5.81 1.12
CA VAL A 185 9.76 -4.53 1.16
C VAL A 185 10.09 -3.65 -0.05
N VAL A 186 11.36 -3.62 -0.46
CA VAL A 186 11.83 -2.74 -1.54
C VAL A 186 11.86 -3.42 -2.91
N ASP A 187 11.79 -4.75 -2.95
CA ASP A 187 11.89 -5.53 -4.18
C ASP A 187 10.87 -5.05 -5.21
N GLY A 188 11.30 -4.85 -6.46
CA GLY A 188 10.47 -4.35 -7.56
C GLY A 188 9.92 -2.91 -7.42
N VAL A 189 10.28 -2.13 -6.39
CA VAL A 189 9.89 -0.71 -6.29
C VAL A 189 10.82 0.14 -7.14
N VAL A 190 10.27 0.73 -8.20
CA VAL A 190 11.00 1.59 -9.16
C VAL A 190 10.83 3.07 -8.83
N ASN A 191 9.60 3.50 -8.54
CA ASN A 191 9.27 4.90 -8.27
C ASN A 191 8.97 5.09 -6.78
N TRP A 192 10.00 5.56 -6.06
CA TRP A 192 9.93 5.77 -4.61
C TRP A 192 9.17 7.06 -4.26
N PRO A 193 8.50 7.12 -3.09
CA PRO A 193 7.89 8.36 -2.60
C PRO A 193 8.92 9.49 -2.47
N GLN A 194 8.53 10.72 -2.82
CA GLN A 194 9.41 11.90 -2.83
C GLN A 194 8.80 13.07 -2.06
N GLY A 195 9.63 14.06 -1.71
CA GLY A 195 9.19 15.30 -1.08
C GLY A 195 8.37 15.05 0.20
N GLN A 196 7.13 15.55 0.22
CA GLN A 196 6.22 15.41 1.37
C GLN A 196 5.55 14.02 1.48
N ASP A 197 5.74 13.15 0.47
CA ASP A 197 5.29 11.76 0.48
C ASP A 197 6.39 10.80 0.96
N ARG A 198 7.63 11.31 1.10
CA ARG A 198 8.77 10.58 1.65
C ARG A 198 8.73 10.61 3.18
N GLY A 199 7.94 9.72 3.77
CA GLY A 199 7.89 9.50 5.22
C GLY A 199 9.17 8.90 5.79
N GLN A 200 9.15 8.60 7.10
CA GLN A 200 10.30 8.01 7.79
C GLN A 200 10.63 6.61 7.27
N LEU A 201 9.62 5.81 6.90
CA LEU A 201 9.83 4.50 6.31
C LEU A 201 10.61 4.61 5.01
N THR A 202 10.17 5.49 4.10
CA THR A 202 10.86 5.71 2.82
C THR A 202 12.30 6.17 3.03
N GLN A 203 12.55 7.01 4.03
CA GLN A 203 13.90 7.46 4.39
C GLN A 203 14.76 6.28 4.90
N ALA A 204 14.23 5.48 5.83
CA ALA A 204 14.91 4.33 6.41
C ALA A 204 15.23 3.26 5.36
N LEU A 205 14.27 2.92 4.50
CA LEU A 205 14.48 1.99 3.39
C LEU A 205 15.50 2.53 2.38
N GLY A 206 15.48 3.84 2.09
CA GLY A 206 16.45 4.47 1.21
C GLY A 206 17.88 4.38 1.75
N TRP A 207 18.06 4.53 3.06
CA TRP A 207 19.34 4.30 3.72
C TRP A 207 19.74 2.82 3.72
N ALA A 208 18.80 1.90 3.98
CA ALA A 208 19.06 0.46 3.99
C ALA A 208 19.51 -0.04 2.61
N VAL A 209 18.93 0.48 1.53
CA VAL A 209 19.37 0.18 0.15
C VAL A 209 20.82 0.58 -0.08
N GLN A 210 21.29 1.70 0.51
CA GLN A 210 22.68 2.14 0.41
C GLN A 210 23.66 1.21 1.14
N GLN A 211 23.19 0.42 2.11
CA GLN A 211 24.00 -0.60 2.80
C GLN A 211 24.20 -1.87 1.97
N GLY A 212 23.48 -2.01 0.86
CA GLY A 212 23.59 -3.13 -0.08
C GLY A 212 22.67 -4.30 0.22
N GLU A 213 22.64 -5.26 -0.71
CA GLU A 213 21.68 -6.37 -0.71
C GLU A 213 21.80 -7.30 0.51
N GLN A 214 23.02 -7.59 0.95
CA GLN A 214 23.24 -8.44 2.13
C GLN A 214 22.59 -7.83 3.38
N TYR A 215 22.69 -6.52 3.56
CA TYR A 215 22.02 -5.81 4.65
C TYR A 215 20.50 -5.98 4.54
N LEU A 216 19.93 -5.72 3.36
CA LEU A 216 18.49 -5.81 3.11
C LEU A 216 17.93 -7.22 3.38
N ARG A 217 18.69 -8.28 3.09
CA ARG A 217 18.27 -9.67 3.30
C ARG A 217 18.46 -10.16 4.73
N SER A 218 19.37 -9.56 5.49
CA SER A 218 19.67 -9.95 6.88
C SER A 218 18.87 -9.16 7.92
N HIS A 219 18.15 -8.14 7.50
CA HIS A 219 17.33 -7.27 8.34
C HIS A 219 15.88 -7.31 7.88
N ASP A 220 14.97 -7.05 8.80
CA ASP A 220 13.53 -7.03 8.54
C ASP A 220 12.91 -5.72 9.04
N ILE A 221 11.59 -5.59 8.86
CA ILE A 221 10.85 -4.38 9.25
C ILE A 221 10.98 -4.01 10.75
N SER A 222 11.34 -4.95 11.63
CA SER A 222 11.58 -4.65 13.05
C SER A 222 12.82 -3.79 13.27
N ASN A 223 13.75 -3.74 12.31
CA ASN A 223 14.95 -2.91 12.38
C ASN A 223 14.66 -1.43 12.04
N ILE A 224 13.52 -1.12 11.41
CA ILE A 224 13.18 0.23 10.93
C ILE A 224 13.19 1.28 12.05
N PRO A 225 12.58 1.07 13.23
CA PRO A 225 12.63 2.05 14.32
C PRO A 225 14.06 2.40 14.76
N ASN A 226 14.95 1.40 14.84
CA ASN A 226 16.35 1.63 15.21
C ASN A 226 17.10 2.43 14.13
N ILE A 227 16.84 2.13 12.84
CA ILE A 227 17.40 2.90 11.73
C ILE A 227 16.93 4.37 11.80
N ILE A 228 15.63 4.60 12.02
CA ILE A 228 15.05 5.94 12.14
C ILE A 228 15.69 6.72 13.30
N ALA A 229 15.83 6.09 14.47
CA ALA A 229 16.44 6.72 15.64
C ALA A 229 17.92 7.07 15.39
N THR A 230 18.68 6.12 14.85
CA THR A 230 20.12 6.28 14.59
C THR A 230 20.40 7.35 13.53
N GLN A 231 19.62 7.35 12.45
CA GLN A 231 19.77 8.30 11.33
C GLN A 231 19.00 9.60 11.56
N GLN A 232 18.27 9.71 12.67
CA GLN A 232 17.45 10.86 13.04
C GLN A 232 16.46 11.28 11.94
N PHE A 233 15.87 10.31 11.24
CA PHE A 233 14.88 10.59 10.20
C PHE A 233 13.63 11.24 10.80
N ARG A 234 13.09 12.24 10.11
CA ARG A 234 11.95 13.03 10.58
C ARG A 234 10.75 12.83 9.68
N HIS A 235 9.56 12.95 10.26
CA HIS A 235 8.35 13.03 9.44
C HIS A 235 8.36 14.28 8.54
N PRO A 236 7.77 14.20 7.35
CA PRO A 236 7.50 15.38 6.54
C PRO A 236 6.53 16.29 7.29
N THR A 237 6.62 17.61 7.06
CA THR A 237 5.79 18.61 7.73
C THR A 237 4.29 18.30 7.61
N ASN A 238 3.85 17.78 6.46
CA ASN A 238 2.44 17.43 6.25
C ASN A 238 1.92 16.32 7.17
N ALA A 239 2.79 15.44 7.69
CA ALA A 239 2.38 14.37 8.61
C ALA A 239 1.80 14.92 9.92
N GLY A 240 2.21 16.12 10.34
CA GLY A 240 1.65 16.81 11.50
C GLY A 240 0.31 17.49 11.25
N THR A 241 -0.37 17.22 10.12
CA THR A 241 -1.63 17.87 9.73
C THR A 241 -2.72 16.84 9.46
N LEU A 242 -3.99 17.22 9.57
CA LEU A 242 -5.14 16.36 9.19
C LEU A 242 -5.19 16.03 7.68
N ALA A 243 -4.37 16.68 6.87
CA ALA A 243 -4.46 16.66 5.41
C ALA A 243 -3.28 15.96 4.74
N TRP A 244 -2.47 15.17 5.45
CA TRP A 244 -1.27 14.53 4.86
C TRP A 244 -1.62 13.70 3.62
N ASP A 245 -2.54 12.75 3.78
CA ASP A 245 -2.97 11.84 2.72
C ASP A 245 -3.81 12.54 1.65
N ALA A 246 -4.64 13.52 2.02
CA ALA A 246 -5.41 14.31 1.07
C ALA A 246 -4.49 15.15 0.17
N ARG A 247 -3.44 15.76 0.73
CA ARG A 247 -2.43 16.48 -0.06
C ARG A 247 -1.56 15.52 -0.88
N ALA A 248 -1.29 14.33 -0.37
CA ALA A 248 -0.59 13.28 -1.11
C ALA A 248 -1.38 12.84 -2.35
N ARG A 249 -2.70 12.70 -2.23
CA ARG A 249 -3.60 12.45 -3.38
C ARG A 249 -3.46 13.52 -4.45
N THR A 250 -3.49 14.80 -4.06
CA THR A 250 -3.34 15.93 -4.98
C THR A 250 -2.00 15.89 -5.71
N ARG A 251 -0.89 15.64 -4.99
CA ARG A 251 0.44 15.51 -5.61
C ARG A 251 0.51 14.33 -6.57
N MET A 252 0.00 13.17 -6.18
CA MET A 252 -0.04 11.98 -7.02
C MET A 252 -0.85 12.23 -8.31
N ASN A 253 -2.00 12.91 -8.22
CA ASN A 253 -2.79 13.28 -9.41
C ASN A 253 -2.05 14.21 -10.38
N GLN A 254 -1.11 15.02 -9.87
CA GLN A 254 -0.30 15.92 -10.67
C GLN A 254 0.90 15.21 -11.31
N SER A 255 1.52 14.27 -10.59
CA SER A 255 2.77 13.61 -11.02
C SER A 255 2.55 12.29 -11.77
N VAL A 256 1.47 11.57 -11.48
CA VAL A 256 1.18 10.25 -12.06
C VAL A 256 0.01 10.36 -13.01
N ARG A 257 0.27 10.47 -14.31
CA ARG A 257 -0.80 10.58 -15.32
C ARG A 257 -1.57 9.27 -15.47
N LYS A 258 -2.86 9.36 -15.78
CA LYS A 258 -3.64 8.17 -16.18
C LYS A 258 -3.05 7.63 -17.50
N PRO A 259 -3.03 6.30 -17.70
CA PRO A 259 -2.68 5.75 -19.00
C PRO A 259 -3.63 6.28 -20.08
N ALA A 260 -3.14 6.44 -21.31
CA ALA A 260 -3.98 6.82 -22.44
C ALA A 260 -5.01 5.72 -22.72
N THR A 261 -6.22 6.13 -23.10
CA THR A 261 -7.33 5.24 -23.46
C THR A 261 -7.13 4.57 -24.79
#